data_AF-A0A3F3H1R3-F1
#
_entry.id   AF-A0A3F3H1R3-F1
#
_cell.length_a   1.000
_cell.length_b   1.000
_cell.length_c   1.000
_cell.angle_alpha   90.00
_cell.angle_beta   90.00
_cell.angle_gamma   90.00
#
_symmetry.space_group_name_H-M   'P 1'
#
loop_
_entity.id
_entity.type
_entity.pdbx_description
1 polymer ?
#
loop_
_entity_poly.entity_id
_entity_poly.type
_entity_poly.pdbx_seq_one_letter_code
_entity_poly.pdbx_strand_id
1 'polypeptide(L)'
;MKQKNIIKNYFTGHVDWEIAGYEYLKQDGNGRFINPDDEECYNFLLEVKKAFDNYTDTLPPEIIEMEIVHHKNKKPFGEYFNIIAPAAVIKRVNNNLNRVSKSIEQPERIKQIS
;
A
#
# COMPACT_ATOMS: atom_id res chain seq x y z
N MET A 1 8.06 -7.60 4.30
CA MET A 1 7.83 -6.83 3.06
C MET A 1 8.81 -5.65 2.98
N LYS A 2 9.66 -5.54 1.94
CA LYS A 2 10.53 -4.36 1.78
C LYS A 2 9.68 -3.07 1.68
N GLN A 3 10.12 -2.00 2.33
CA GLN A 3 9.42 -0.70 2.32
C GLN A 3 9.09 -0.18 0.91
N LYS A 4 10.02 -0.37 -0.04
CA LYS A 4 9.82 -0.03 -1.47
C LYS A 4 8.66 -0.79 -2.15
N ASN A 5 8.27 -1.93 -1.60
CA ASN A 5 7.18 -2.75 -2.15
C ASN A 5 5.82 -2.37 -1.54
N ILE A 6 5.77 -1.64 -0.41
CA ILE A 6 4.50 -1.28 0.25
C ILE A 6 3.62 -0.46 -0.69
N ILE A 7 4.17 0.61 -1.27
CA ILE A 7 3.45 1.50 -2.20
C ILE A 7 2.94 0.70 -3.40
N LYS A 8 3.81 -0.14 -3.98
CA LYS A 8 3.44 -1.00 -5.10
C LYS A 8 2.29 -1.93 -4.72
N ASN A 9 2.42 -2.65 -3.61
CA ASN A 9 1.46 -3.65 -3.17
C ASN A 9 0.09 -3.02 -2.90
N TYR A 10 0.06 -1.80 -2.34
CA TYR A 10 -1.16 -1.01 -2.18
C TYR A 10 -1.82 -0.73 -3.53
N PHE A 11 -1.14 -0.05 -4.46
CA PHE A 11 -1.73 0.32 -5.75
C PHE A 11 -2.01 -0.85 -6.70
N THR A 12 -1.37 -2.01 -6.49
CA THR A 12 -1.69 -3.24 -7.24
C THR A 12 -2.89 -4.01 -6.68
N GLY A 13 -3.44 -3.61 -5.52
CA GLY A 13 -4.51 -4.34 -4.81
C GLY A 13 -4.04 -5.60 -4.08
N HIS A 14 -2.72 -5.76 -3.89
CA HIS A 14 -2.16 -6.93 -3.21
C HIS A 14 -2.42 -6.86 -1.70
N VAL A 15 -2.39 -5.65 -1.11
CA VAL A 15 -2.73 -5.46 0.30
C VAL A 15 -4.16 -5.92 0.58
N ASP A 16 -5.14 -5.52 -0.25
CA ASP A 16 -6.53 -5.95 -0.10
C ASP A 16 -6.68 -7.48 -0.27
N TRP A 17 -5.95 -8.06 -1.22
CA TRP A 17 -5.94 -9.52 -1.43
C TRP A 17 -5.38 -10.29 -0.22
N GLU A 18 -4.28 -9.82 0.38
CA GLU A 18 -3.70 -10.45 1.58
C GLU A 18 -4.64 -10.31 2.79
N ILE A 19 -5.23 -9.12 2.99
CA ILE A 19 -6.23 -8.89 4.05
C ILE A 19 -7.39 -9.88 3.93
N ALA A 20 -7.97 -10.04 2.73
CA ALA A 20 -9.06 -10.99 2.50
C ALA A 20 -8.65 -12.44 2.80
N GLY A 21 -7.40 -12.82 2.50
CA GLY A 21 -6.86 -14.14 2.85
C GLY A 21 -6.79 -14.36 4.37
N TYR A 22 -6.33 -13.35 5.12
CA TYR A 22 -6.31 -13.42 6.58
C TYR A 22 -7.71 -13.41 7.20
N GLU A 23 -8.66 -12.66 6.63
CA GLU A 23 -10.06 -12.71 7.06
C GLU A 23 -10.65 -14.11 6.89
N TYR A 24 -10.33 -14.80 5.80
CA TYR A 24 -10.70 -16.20 5.60
C TYR A 24 -10.09 -17.12 6.66
N LEU A 25 -8.78 -17.00 6.94
CA LEU A 25 -8.12 -17.77 7.99
C LEU A 25 -8.73 -17.53 9.38
N LYS A 26 -9.06 -16.28 9.69
CA LYS A 26 -9.74 -15.91 10.93
C LYS A 26 -11.13 -16.53 11.01
N GLN A 27 -11.88 -16.58 9.91
CA GLN A 27 -13.20 -17.22 9.86
C GLN A 27 -13.10 -18.74 10.08
N ASP A 28 -12.14 -19.41 9.43
CA ASP A 28 -11.87 -20.84 9.60
C ASP A 28 -11.49 -21.17 11.07
N GLY A 29 -10.76 -20.25 11.73
CA GLY A 29 -10.47 -20.29 13.15
C GLY A 29 -11.62 -19.87 14.09
N ASN A 30 -12.88 -19.90 13.64
CA ASN A 30 -14.07 -19.47 14.39
C ASN A 30 -13.97 -18.01 14.92
N GLY A 31 -13.49 -17.10 14.07
CA GLY A 31 -13.36 -15.68 14.37
C GLY A 31 -12.05 -15.29 15.08
N ARG A 32 -11.10 -16.21 15.21
CA ARG A 32 -9.79 -15.98 15.85
C ARG A 32 -8.66 -16.45 14.95
N PHE A 33 -7.53 -15.76 15.02
CA PHE A 33 -6.30 -16.28 14.42
C PHE A 33 -5.77 -17.43 15.27
N ILE A 34 -5.49 -18.56 14.63
CA ILE A 34 -4.88 -19.73 15.30
C ILE A 34 -3.39 -19.47 15.56
N ASN A 35 -2.73 -18.75 14.65
CA ASN A 35 -1.33 -18.37 14.74
C ASN A 35 -1.20 -16.87 15.07
N PRO A 36 -0.53 -16.49 16.17
CA PRO A 36 -0.27 -15.09 16.51
C PRO A 36 0.49 -14.31 15.43
N ASP A 37 1.32 -14.98 14.65
CA ASP A 37 2.07 -14.34 13.55
C ASP A 37 1.13 -13.88 12.42
N ASP A 38 0.02 -14.60 12.19
CA ASP A 38 -0.99 -14.23 11.20
C ASP A 38 -1.76 -12.98 11.64
N GLU A 39 -2.04 -12.87 12.94
CA GLU A 39 -2.69 -11.69 13.54
C GLU A 39 -1.79 -10.45 13.43
N GLU A 40 -0.50 -10.59 13.73
CA GLU A 40 0.48 -9.50 13.59
C GLU A 40 0.58 -9.02 12.13
N CYS A 41 0.66 -9.95 11.17
CA CYS A 41 0.71 -9.60 9.75
C CYS A 41 -0.58 -8.95 9.26
N TYR A 42 -1.74 -9.47 9.68
CA TYR A 42 -3.04 -8.89 9.37
C TYR A 42 -3.17 -7.45 9.88
N ASN A 43 -2.82 -7.22 11.15
CA ASN A 43 -2.88 -5.88 11.75
C ASN A 43 -1.94 -4.90 11.03
N PHE A 44 -0.73 -5.34 10.67
CA PHE A 44 0.19 -4.53 9.89
C PHE A 44 -0.39 -4.16 8.50
N LEU A 45 -1.03 -5.10 7.81
CA LEU A 45 -1.66 -4.81 6.51
C LEU A 45 -2.84 -3.85 6.64
N LEU A 46 -3.64 -3.94 7.71
CA LEU A 46 -4.69 -2.97 8.00
C LEU A 46 -4.11 -1.56 8.24
N GLU A 47 -2.99 -1.44 8.95
CA GLU A 47 -2.32 -0.16 9.14
C GLU A 47 -1.79 0.41 7.82
N VAL A 48 -1.18 -0.44 6.97
CA VAL A 48 -0.78 -0.05 5.61
C VAL A 48 -1.98 0.48 4.85
N LYS A 49 -3.05 -0.30 4.75
CA LYS A 49 -4.25 0.08 4.00
C LYS A 49 -4.80 1.42 4.50
N LYS A 50 -5.03 1.55 5.81
CA LYS A 50 -5.56 2.76 6.42
C LYS A 50 -4.68 3.99 6.16
N ALA A 51 -3.36 3.86 6.29
CA ALA A 51 -2.45 4.98 6.09
C ALA A 51 -2.45 5.49 4.64
N PHE A 52 -2.50 4.57 3.67
CA PHE A 52 -2.58 4.95 2.27
C PHE A 52 -3.97 5.44 1.87
N ASP A 53 -5.05 4.76 2.26
CA ASP A 53 -6.44 5.16 2.00
C ASP A 53 -6.65 6.62 2.47
N ASN A 54 -6.26 6.94 3.71
CA ASN A 54 -6.35 8.30 4.27
C ASN A 54 -5.61 9.36 3.44
N TYR A 55 -4.48 9.01 2.83
CA TYR A 55 -3.73 9.94 1.99
C TYR A 55 -4.35 10.03 0.59
N THR A 56 -4.70 8.90 -0.01
CA THR A 56 -5.25 8.86 -1.37
C THR A 56 -6.63 9.50 -1.45
N ASP A 57 -7.44 9.46 -0.39
CA ASP A 57 -8.73 10.16 -0.31
C ASP A 57 -8.59 11.69 -0.45
N THR A 58 -7.38 12.24 -0.25
CA THR A 58 -7.09 13.67 -0.45
C THR A 58 -6.65 14.01 -1.87
N LEU A 59 -6.47 13.01 -2.74
CA LEU A 59 -5.93 13.18 -4.09
C LEU A 59 -7.04 13.19 -5.14
N PRO A 60 -6.84 13.91 -6.26
CA PRO A 60 -7.72 13.80 -7.43
C PRO A 60 -7.74 12.36 -7.97
N PRO A 61 -8.90 11.85 -8.43
CA PRO A 61 -9.00 10.49 -8.98
C PRO A 61 -8.01 10.19 -10.11
N GLU A 62 -7.69 11.17 -10.94
CA GLU A 62 -6.76 11.01 -12.07
C GLU A 62 -5.32 10.77 -11.61
N ILE A 63 -4.95 11.32 -10.45
CA ILE A 63 -3.65 11.07 -9.81
C ILE A 63 -3.60 9.66 -9.25
N ILE A 64 -4.70 9.18 -8.66
CA ILE A 64 -4.81 7.82 -8.13
C ILE A 64 -4.70 6.81 -9.29
N GLU A 65 -5.44 7.03 -10.38
CA GLU A 65 -5.38 6.17 -11.57
C GLU A 65 -3.97 6.15 -12.17
N MET A 66 -3.29 7.30 -12.22
CA MET A 66 -1.90 7.38 -12.66
C MET A 66 -0.98 6.48 -11.81
N GLU A 67 -1.09 6.52 -10.48
CA GLU A 67 -0.31 5.68 -9.57
C GLU A 67 -0.61 4.19 -9.78
N ILE A 68 -1.89 3.82 -9.95
CA ILE A 68 -2.31 2.45 -10.25
C ILE A 68 -1.65 1.97 -11.55
N VAL A 69 -1.74 2.74 -12.63
CA VAL A 69 -1.16 2.38 -13.92
C VAL A 69 0.37 2.32 -13.85
N HIS A 70 1.02 3.26 -13.14
CA HIS A 70 2.47 3.22 -12.91
C HIS A 70 2.90 1.92 -12.24
N HIS A 71 2.24 1.54 -11.14
CA HIS A 71 2.64 0.40 -10.34
C HIS A 71 2.28 -0.95 -10.97
N LYS A 72 1.13 -1.05 -11.66
CA LYS A 72 0.68 -2.25 -12.39
C LYS A 72 1.44 -2.44 -13.70
N ASN A 73 1.54 -1.39 -14.53
CA ASN A 73 2.01 -1.51 -15.93
C ASN A 73 3.44 -1.01 -16.12
N LYS A 74 4.12 -0.54 -15.07
CA LYS A 74 5.50 -0.01 -15.12
C LYS A 74 5.68 1.21 -16.03
N LYS A 75 4.59 1.94 -16.31
CA LYS A 75 4.66 3.17 -17.10
C LYS A 75 5.43 4.26 -16.34
N PRO A 76 6.45 4.90 -16.92
CA PRO A 76 7.21 5.94 -16.23
C PRO A 76 6.35 7.19 -15.96
N PHE A 77 6.57 7.85 -14.81
CA PHE A 77 5.82 9.07 -14.46
C PHE A 77 5.96 10.21 -15.46
N GLY A 78 7.08 10.24 -16.21
CA GLY A 78 7.33 11.25 -17.23
C GLY A 78 6.27 11.30 -18.33
N GLU A 79 5.60 10.18 -18.60
CA GLU A 79 4.51 10.11 -19.60
C GLU A 79 3.24 10.85 -19.15
N TYR A 80 3.11 11.23 -17.88
CA TYR A 80 1.91 11.91 -17.36
C TYR A 80 2.13 13.40 -17.10
N PHE A 81 3.36 13.88 -17.26
CA PHE A 81 3.69 15.28 -16.98
C PHE A 81 2.91 16.20 -17.92
N ASN A 82 2.23 17.18 -17.33
CA ASN A 82 1.37 18.16 -18.02
C ASN A 82 0.18 17.55 -18.78
N ILE A 83 -0.08 16.25 -18.62
CA ILE A 83 -1.30 15.58 -19.09
C ILE A 83 -2.24 15.38 -17.89
N ILE A 84 -1.75 14.73 -16.84
CA ILE A 84 -2.50 14.52 -15.59
C ILE A 84 -2.26 15.67 -14.63
N ALA A 85 -1.00 16.07 -14.44
CA ALA A 85 -0.63 17.20 -13.60
C ALA A 85 0.79 17.71 -13.93
N PRO A 86 1.15 18.93 -13.49
CA PRO A 86 2.51 19.41 -13.59
C PRO A 86 3.50 18.47 -12.89
N ALA A 87 4.72 18.34 -13.44
CA ALA A 87 5.76 17.46 -12.89
C ALA A 87 6.05 17.72 -11.39
N ALA A 88 5.97 18.97 -10.95
CA ALA A 88 6.16 19.33 -9.54
C ALA A 88 5.06 18.76 -8.62
N VAL A 89 3.82 18.67 -9.11
CA VAL A 89 2.70 18.07 -8.38
C VAL A 89 2.92 16.57 -8.24
N ILE A 90 3.22 15.87 -9.34
CA ILE A 90 3.47 14.42 -9.33
C ILE A 90 4.64 14.07 -8.41
N LYS A 91 5.76 14.80 -8.51
CA LYS A 91 6.91 14.59 -7.60
C LYS A 91 6.53 14.76 -6.13
N ARG A 92 5.68 15.74 -5.80
CA ARG A 92 5.21 15.97 -4.43
C ARG A 92 4.32 14.82 -3.94
N VAL A 93 3.42 14.32 -4.77
CA VAL A 93 2.60 13.14 -4.45
C VAL A 93 3.50 11.94 -4.16
N ASN A 94 4.45 11.63 -5.05
CA ASN A 94 5.37 10.51 -4.87
C ASN A 94 6.20 10.65 -3.59
N ASN A 95 6.65 11.86 -3.27
CA ASN A 95 7.39 12.13 -2.02
C ASN A 95 6.51 11.90 -0.78
N ASN A 96 5.24 12.30 -0.83
CA ASN A 96 4.31 12.09 0.27
C ASN A 96 3.95 10.61 0.43
N LEU A 97 3.72 9.86 -0.65
CA LEU A 97 3.55 8.40 -0.61
C LEU A 97 4.76 7.71 0.03
N ASN A 98 5.97 8.15 -0.32
CA ASN A 98 7.18 7.66 0.34
C ASN A 98 7.23 8.00 1.83
N ARG A 99 6.77 9.19 2.24
CA ARG A 99 6.68 9.56 3.66
C ARG A 99 5.67 8.71 4.41
N VAL A 100 4.48 8.49 3.84
CA VAL A 100 3.46 7.59 4.39
C VAL A 100 4.02 6.18 4.57
N SER A 101 4.71 5.64 3.55
CA SER A 101 5.35 4.32 3.64
C SER A 101 6.42 4.22 4.74
N LYS A 102 7.02 5.36 5.10
CA LYS A 102 8.06 5.46 6.13
C LYS A 102 7.53 5.65 7.54
N SER A 103 6.32 6.18 7.69
CA SER A 103 5.68 6.33 9.00
C SER A 103 5.00 5.06 9.49
N ILE A 104 4.76 4.07 8.62
CA ILE A 104 4.18 2.79 9.03
C ILE A 104 5.26 1.98 9.74
N GLU A 105 5.01 1.66 11.01
CA GLU A 105 5.89 0.81 11.80
C GLU A 105 5.80 -0.62 11.28
N GLN A 106 6.96 -1.21 10.96
CA GLN A 106 7.03 -2.61 10.58
C GLN A 106 7.40 -3.45 11.80
N PRO A 107 6.68 -4.53 12.09
CA PRO A 107 7.11 -5.54 13.04
C PRO A 107 8.53 -6.03 12.77
N GLU A 108 9.36 -6.18 13.82
CA GLU A 108 10.76 -6.62 13.71
C GLU A 108 10.89 -7.97 12.97
N ARG A 109 9.94 -8.88 13.17
CA ARG A 109 9.90 -10.16 12.46
C ARG A 109 9.74 -9.99 10.95
N ILE A 110 8.88 -9.08 10.52
CA ILE A 110 8.64 -8.79 9.09
C ILE A 110 9.88 -8.13 8.46
N LYS A 111 10.66 -7.36 9.23
CA LYS A 111 11.93 -6.79 8.77
C LYS A 111 12.98 -7.86 8.46
N GLN A 112 13.05 -8.93 9.26
CA GLN A 112 14.06 -10.00 9.11
C GLN A 112 13.87 -10.87 7.86
N ILE A 113 12.64 -11.01 7.39
CA ILE A 113 12.29 -11.85 6.21
C ILE A 113 12.38 -11.02 4.90
N SER A 114 12.70 -9.72 4.98
CA SER A 114 12.62 -8.76 3.85
C SER A 114 13.93 -8.56 3.09
#